data_AF-A0A1N5W925-F1
#
_entry.id   AF-A0A1N5W925-F1
#
_cell.length_a   1.000
_cell.length_b   1.000
_cell.length_c   1.000
_cell.angle_alpha   90.00
_cell.angle_beta   90.00
_cell.angle_gamma   90.00
#
_symmetry.space_group_name_H-M   'P 1'
#
loop_
_entity.id
_entity.type
_entity.pdbx_description
1 polymer ?
#
loop_
_entity_poly.entity_id
_entity_poly.type
_entity_poly.pdbx_seq_one_letter_code
_entity_poly.pdbx_strand_id
1 'polypeptide(L)'
;MRTVVFGATGPTGRQITEQSLAAGHEVVAVTRRPHNVQPRTGLTVVGADVADPDAVHRAVAGSDAVLSSLGVPLTPKPITVYSEGNANIVAAMHRHGVKRLVTVSSSVMDPTWRPTGEFFFNNVLDPLFNRRVGRTAHEDMRRMESLVRDSDLDWTIVRPSGLFDHPAATRYQVTENVADGLFTARADLAASMVAQLTDDRFVRRAMAVITTEVRPSIAGLIWREAVMRKK
;
A
#
# COMPACT_ATOMS: atom_id res chain seq x y z
N MET A 1 17.21 6.93 7.03
CA MET A 1 16.96 5.48 7.14
C MET A 1 17.17 4.87 5.77
N ARG A 2 17.60 3.61 5.73
CA ARG A 2 17.62 2.78 4.53
C ARG A 2 16.34 1.96 4.48
N THR A 3 15.44 2.31 3.57
CA THR A 3 14.08 1.77 3.51
C THR A 3 13.87 0.93 2.25
N VAL A 4 13.31 -0.26 2.40
CA VAL A 4 12.92 -1.11 1.26
C VAL A 4 11.49 -0.81 0.86
N VAL A 5 11.23 -0.63 -0.43
CA VAL A 5 9.90 -0.38 -0.98
C VAL A 5 9.50 -1.53 -1.91
N PHE A 6 8.58 -2.37 -1.46
CA PHE A 6 7.95 -3.39 -2.31
C PHE A 6 6.78 -2.79 -3.10
N GLY A 7 6.71 -3.12 -4.38
CA GLY A 7 5.73 -2.49 -5.29
C GLY A 7 6.16 -1.09 -5.76
N ALA A 8 7.46 -0.77 -5.70
CA ALA A 8 8.02 0.56 -5.97
C ALA A 8 7.68 1.14 -7.35
N THR A 9 7.39 0.30 -8.35
CA THR A 9 7.03 0.76 -9.71
C THR A 9 5.53 0.94 -9.95
N GLY A 10 4.69 0.55 -8.97
CA GLY A 10 3.26 0.78 -9.01
C GLY A 10 2.89 2.24 -8.77
N PRO A 11 1.63 2.65 -9.03
CA PRO A 11 1.20 4.04 -8.89
C PRO A 11 1.48 4.64 -7.51
N THR A 12 1.18 3.90 -6.43
CA THR A 12 1.47 4.33 -5.05
C THR A 12 2.96 4.19 -4.72
N GLY A 13 3.60 3.08 -5.11
CA GLY A 13 5.01 2.83 -4.80
C GLY A 13 5.96 3.87 -5.38
N ARG A 14 5.63 4.44 -6.54
CA ARG A 14 6.39 5.56 -7.12
C ARG A 14 6.34 6.78 -6.22
N GLN A 15 5.15 7.15 -5.74
CA GLN A 15 4.98 8.25 -4.78
C GLN A 15 5.74 7.99 -3.48
N ILE A 16 5.68 6.77 -2.94
CA ILE A 16 6.45 6.38 -1.75
C ILE A 16 7.96 6.55 -1.98
N THR A 17 8.45 6.08 -3.13
CA THR A 17 9.87 6.15 -3.49
C THR A 17 10.33 7.61 -3.60
N GLU A 18 9.61 8.45 -4.35
CA GLU A 18 9.96 9.87 -4.51
C GLU A 18 9.95 10.61 -3.17
N GLN A 19 8.91 10.41 -2.35
CA GLN A 19 8.77 11.12 -1.09
C GLN A 19 9.78 10.64 -0.04
N SER A 20 10.13 9.35 -0.03
CA SER A 20 11.18 8.83 0.85
C SER A 20 12.55 9.42 0.51
N LEU A 21 12.88 9.52 -0.79
CA LEU A 21 14.12 10.15 -1.25
C LEU A 21 14.13 11.65 -0.90
N ALA A 22 13.02 12.35 -1.10
CA ALA A 22 12.87 13.76 -0.74
C ALA A 22 13.00 14.00 0.78
N ALA A 23 12.59 13.04 1.60
CA ALA A 23 12.80 13.05 3.06
C ALA A 23 14.23 12.68 3.49
N GLY A 24 15.16 12.48 2.54
CA GLY A 24 16.57 12.17 2.81
C GLY A 24 16.81 10.71 3.20
N HIS A 25 15.88 9.79 2.91
CA HIS A 25 16.10 8.36 3.11
C HIS A 25 16.83 7.74 1.92
N GLU A 26 17.62 6.69 2.19
CA GLU A 26 18.10 5.79 1.15
C GLU A 26 17.00 4.78 0.83
N VAL A 27 16.70 4.58 -0.45
CA VAL A 27 15.59 3.71 -0.87
C VAL A 27 16.12 2.51 -1.64
N VAL A 28 15.72 1.31 -1.23
CA VAL A 28 15.84 0.08 -2.01
C VAL A 28 14.49 -0.19 -2.68
N ALA A 29 14.36 0.20 -3.95
CA ALA A 29 13.15 -0.03 -4.73
C ALA A 29 13.12 -1.45 -5.30
N VAL A 30 12.18 -2.26 -4.84
CA VAL A 30 12.02 -3.64 -5.29
C VAL A 30 10.99 -3.72 -6.41
N THR A 31 11.39 -4.29 -7.54
CA THR A 31 10.56 -4.42 -8.73
C THR A 31 10.93 -5.66 -9.53
N ARG A 32 9.95 -6.25 -10.23
CA ARG A 32 10.18 -7.35 -11.18
C ARG A 32 10.89 -6.90 -12.46
N ARG A 33 10.87 -5.59 -12.75
CA ARG A 33 11.45 -4.99 -13.97
C ARG A 33 12.40 -3.86 -13.60
N PRO A 34 13.62 -4.16 -13.10
CA PRO A 34 14.56 -3.16 -12.60
C PRO A 34 15.08 -2.20 -13.68
N HIS A 35 15.22 -2.68 -14.92
CA HIS A 35 15.69 -1.87 -16.07
C HIS A 35 14.75 -0.70 -16.44
N ASN A 36 13.50 -0.70 -15.95
CA ASN A 36 12.53 0.38 -16.19
C ASN A 36 12.63 1.53 -15.18
N VAL A 37 13.55 1.45 -14.23
CA VAL A 37 13.76 2.48 -13.20
C VAL A 37 15.09 3.16 -13.47
N GLN A 38 15.04 4.47 -13.65
CA GLN A 38 16.26 5.25 -13.88
C GLN A 38 17.08 5.36 -12.58
N PRO A 39 18.41 5.18 -12.63
CA PRO A 39 19.28 5.39 -11.48
C PRO A 39 19.19 6.83 -10.98
N ARG A 40 19.21 7.01 -9.65
CA ARG A 40 19.22 8.32 -8.99
C ARG A 40 19.99 8.24 -7.67
N THR A 41 20.49 9.38 -7.19
CA THR A 41 21.15 9.47 -5.89
C THR A 41 20.21 8.97 -4.78
N GLY A 42 20.73 8.14 -3.87
CA GLY A 42 19.96 7.55 -2.78
C GLY A 42 19.03 6.40 -3.18
N LEU A 43 18.93 6.05 -4.47
CA LEU A 43 18.06 4.98 -4.96
C LEU A 43 18.87 3.77 -5.42
N THR A 44 18.68 2.64 -4.74
CA THR A 44 19.11 1.32 -5.19
C THR A 44 17.91 0.57 -5.78
N VAL A 45 18.05 0.01 -6.99
CA VAL A 45 16.97 -0.76 -7.62
C VAL A 45 17.32 -2.24 -7.57
N VAL A 46 16.42 -3.05 -7.02
CA VAL A 46 16.61 -4.51 -6.92
C VAL A 46 15.55 -5.23 -7.74
N GLY A 47 16.03 -6.10 -8.62
CA GLY A 47 15.19 -7.03 -9.37
C GLY A 47 14.77 -8.20 -8.49
N ALA A 48 13.52 -8.25 -8.07
CA ALA A 48 12.98 -9.39 -7.32
C ALA A 48 11.48 -9.56 -7.56
N ASP A 49 11.04 -10.82 -7.53
CA ASP A 49 9.63 -11.15 -7.32
C ASP A 49 9.40 -11.34 -5.82
N VAL A 50 8.29 -10.81 -5.30
CA VAL A 50 7.95 -10.96 -3.89
C VAL A 50 7.58 -12.40 -3.53
N ALA A 51 7.23 -13.22 -4.54
CA ALA A 51 7.00 -14.65 -4.37
C ALA A 51 8.29 -15.48 -4.25
N ASP A 52 9.47 -14.90 -4.51
CA ASP A 52 10.78 -15.55 -4.34
C ASP A 52 11.37 -15.17 -2.97
N PRO A 53 11.37 -16.08 -1.98
CA PRO A 53 11.85 -15.78 -0.63
C PRO A 53 13.32 -15.37 -0.60
N ASP A 54 14.18 -16.00 -1.41
CA ASP A 54 15.60 -15.69 -1.43
C ASP A 54 15.88 -14.31 -2.02
N ALA A 55 15.12 -13.92 -3.05
CA ALA A 55 15.20 -12.57 -3.59
C ALA A 55 14.70 -11.52 -2.61
N VAL A 56 13.61 -11.80 -1.87
CA VAL A 56 13.10 -10.93 -0.81
C VAL A 56 14.12 -10.79 0.33
N HIS A 57 14.75 -11.88 0.76
CA HIS A 57 15.84 -11.85 1.75
C HIS A 57 16.97 -10.91 1.35
N ARG A 58 17.49 -11.06 0.13
CA ARG A 58 18.56 -10.19 -0.39
C ARG A 58 18.15 -8.71 -0.44
N ALA A 59 16.89 -8.43 -0.75
CA ALA A 59 16.39 -7.06 -0.82
C ALA A 59 16.24 -6.40 0.56
N VAL A 60 15.89 -7.17 1.60
CA VAL A 60 15.68 -6.68 2.97
C VAL A 60 16.99 -6.53 3.76
N ALA A 61 18.04 -7.24 3.37
CA ALA A 61 19.32 -7.21 4.06
C ALA A 61 19.88 -5.79 4.26
N GLY A 62 20.23 -5.46 5.51
CA GLY A 62 20.85 -4.19 5.89
C GLY A 62 19.91 -2.98 5.86
N SER A 63 18.60 -3.18 5.75
CA SER A 63 17.61 -2.10 5.83
C SER A 63 17.15 -1.83 7.26
N ASP A 64 16.64 -0.62 7.49
CA ASP A 64 16.07 -0.19 8.77
C ASP A 64 14.55 -0.43 8.84
N ALA A 65 13.88 -0.37 7.69
CA ALA A 65 12.42 -0.46 7.58
C ALA A 65 11.96 -0.98 6.22
N VAL A 66 10.74 -1.52 6.19
CA VAL A 66 10.07 -1.97 4.97
C VAL A 66 8.74 -1.25 4.78
N LEU A 67 8.55 -0.66 3.60
CA LEU A 67 7.29 -0.15 3.09
C LEU A 67 6.76 -1.10 2.01
N SER A 68 5.55 -1.60 2.17
CA SER A 68 4.90 -2.50 1.20
C SER A 68 3.67 -1.84 0.60
N SER A 69 3.73 -1.53 -0.69
CA SER A 69 2.59 -1.10 -1.49
C SER A 69 2.30 -2.12 -2.60
N LEU A 70 2.38 -3.40 -2.26
CA LEU A 70 2.04 -4.48 -3.18
C LEU A 70 0.61 -4.28 -3.67
N GLY A 71 0.41 -4.51 -4.96
CA GLY A 71 -0.89 -4.37 -5.60
C GLY A 71 -0.94 -5.21 -6.85
N VAL A 72 -2.10 -5.80 -7.09
CA VAL A 72 -2.36 -6.61 -8.29
C VAL A 72 -3.63 -6.11 -8.98
N PRO A 73 -3.74 -6.27 -10.31
CA PRO A 73 -5.00 -6.06 -10.99
C PRO A 73 -6.09 -6.96 -10.40
N LEU A 74 -7.29 -6.41 -10.22
CA LEU A 74 -8.43 -7.18 -9.74
C LEU A 74 -8.84 -8.23 -10.75
N THR A 75 -9.10 -9.44 -10.27
CA THR A 75 -9.42 -10.60 -11.09
C THR A 75 -10.25 -11.59 -10.28
N PRO A 76 -11.19 -12.33 -10.91
CA PRO A 76 -11.90 -13.41 -10.23
C PRO A 76 -11.00 -14.61 -9.88
N LYS A 77 -9.78 -14.68 -10.43
CA LYS A 77 -8.82 -15.73 -10.09
C LYS A 77 -8.31 -15.55 -8.65
N PRO A 78 -7.93 -16.63 -7.94
CA PRO A 78 -7.29 -16.54 -6.65
C PRO A 78 -6.08 -15.60 -6.70
N ILE A 79 -6.00 -14.71 -5.71
CA ILE A 79 -4.88 -13.80 -5.49
C ILE A 79 -4.21 -14.25 -4.20
N THR A 80 -2.88 -14.37 -4.23
CA THR A 80 -2.05 -14.72 -3.06
C THR A 80 -0.93 -13.71 -2.81
N VAL A 81 -0.76 -12.72 -3.70
CA VAL A 81 0.38 -11.79 -3.68
C VAL A 81 0.43 -10.94 -2.42
N TYR A 82 -0.71 -10.60 -1.81
CA TYR A 82 -0.73 -9.86 -0.55
C TYR A 82 -0.27 -10.77 0.59
N SER A 83 -0.85 -11.96 0.75
CA SER A 83 -0.51 -12.82 1.88
C SER A 83 0.85 -13.49 1.75
N GLU A 84 1.13 -14.17 0.63
CA GLU A 84 2.41 -14.85 0.40
C GLU A 84 3.57 -13.85 0.28
N GLY A 85 3.34 -12.72 -0.40
CA GLY A 85 4.34 -11.67 -0.51
C GLY A 85 4.71 -11.07 0.85
N ASN A 86 3.71 -10.74 1.68
CA ASN A 86 4.01 -10.25 3.03
C ASN A 86 4.55 -11.34 3.96
N ALA A 87 4.20 -12.63 3.76
CA ALA A 87 4.82 -13.73 4.49
C ALA A 87 6.34 -13.78 4.25
N ASN A 88 6.77 -13.67 2.99
CA ASN A 88 8.18 -13.62 2.62
C ASN A 88 8.87 -12.37 3.19
N ILE A 89 8.19 -11.21 3.15
CA ILE A 89 8.70 -9.96 3.74
C ILE A 89 8.92 -10.12 5.25
N VAL A 90 7.92 -10.61 5.99
CA VAL A 90 7.99 -10.82 7.44
C VAL A 90 9.12 -11.80 7.78
N ALA A 91 9.23 -12.92 7.07
CA ALA A 91 10.32 -13.88 7.26
C ALA A 91 11.70 -13.25 7.01
N ALA A 92 11.83 -12.42 5.98
CA ALA A 92 13.08 -11.71 5.71
C ALA A 92 13.41 -10.66 6.76
N MET A 93 12.42 -9.92 7.23
CA MET A 93 12.57 -8.95 8.30
C MET A 93 13.05 -9.62 9.59
N HIS A 94 12.44 -10.73 10.01
CA HIS A 94 12.91 -11.50 11.16
C HIS A 94 14.36 -11.97 10.98
N ARG A 95 14.71 -12.51 9.81
CA ARG A 95 16.07 -13.00 9.52
C ARG A 95 17.13 -11.90 9.62
N HIS A 96 16.79 -10.68 9.27
CA HIS A 96 17.70 -9.54 9.27
C HIS A 96 17.54 -8.61 10.49
N GLY A 97 16.69 -8.97 11.45
CA GLY A 97 16.43 -8.15 12.63
C GLY A 97 15.73 -6.81 12.34
N VAL A 98 15.09 -6.67 11.18
CA VAL A 98 14.34 -5.47 10.80
C VAL A 98 12.98 -5.52 11.48
N LYS A 99 12.59 -4.47 12.21
CA LYS A 99 11.35 -4.47 13.00
C LYS A 99 10.23 -3.62 12.40
N ARG A 100 10.53 -2.53 11.70
CA ARG A 100 9.51 -1.59 11.20
C ARG A 100 8.92 -2.03 9.86
N LEU A 101 7.63 -2.38 9.85
CA LEU A 101 6.85 -2.69 8.64
C LEU A 101 5.70 -1.71 8.47
N VAL A 102 5.53 -1.09 7.31
CA VAL A 102 4.33 -0.33 6.96
C VAL A 102 3.74 -0.90 5.67
N THR A 103 2.54 -1.47 5.73
CA THR A 103 1.96 -2.22 4.61
C THR A 103 0.59 -1.69 4.22
N VAL A 104 0.34 -1.57 2.92
CA VAL A 104 -0.96 -1.12 2.39
C VAL A 104 -1.95 -2.28 2.41
N SER A 105 -3.09 -2.00 3.04
CA SER A 105 -4.31 -2.79 2.97
C SER A 105 -5.41 -1.95 2.31
N SER A 106 -6.65 -2.04 2.80
CA SER A 106 -7.80 -1.28 2.31
C SER A 106 -8.78 -1.02 3.45
N SER A 107 -9.45 0.13 3.39
CA SER A 107 -10.54 0.51 4.30
C SER A 107 -11.64 -0.54 4.40
N VAL A 108 -11.93 -1.25 3.31
CA VAL A 108 -12.93 -2.35 3.26
C VAL A 108 -12.57 -3.57 4.12
N MET A 109 -11.33 -3.65 4.65
CA MET A 109 -10.94 -4.68 5.61
C MET A 109 -11.52 -4.43 7.00
N ASP A 110 -11.95 -3.20 7.28
CA ASP A 110 -12.71 -2.91 8.48
C ASP A 110 -14.21 -3.10 8.22
N PRO A 111 -14.90 -4.01 8.94
CA PRO A 111 -16.33 -4.23 8.74
C PRO A 111 -17.19 -3.03 9.12
N THR A 112 -16.65 -2.10 9.93
CA THR A 112 -17.35 -0.89 10.35
C THR A 112 -17.16 0.28 9.39
N TRP A 113 -16.26 0.16 8.40
CA TRP A 113 -16.05 1.22 7.42
C TRP A 113 -17.27 1.38 6.51
N ARG A 114 -17.92 2.54 6.65
CA ARG A 114 -19.11 2.96 5.91
C ARG A 114 -19.02 4.48 5.71
N PRO A 115 -18.61 4.98 4.54
CA PRO A 115 -18.53 6.42 4.30
C PRO A 115 -19.91 7.07 4.41
N THR A 116 -20.01 8.16 5.19
CA THR A 116 -21.27 8.87 5.45
C THR A 116 -21.74 9.60 4.19
N GLY A 117 -23.05 9.55 3.90
CA GLY A 117 -23.65 10.26 2.77
C GLY A 117 -23.47 9.57 1.40
N GLU A 118 -22.67 8.51 1.31
CA GLU A 118 -22.37 7.80 0.06
C GLU A 118 -23.35 6.63 -0.19
N PHE A 119 -24.65 6.92 -0.22
CA PHE A 119 -25.70 5.89 -0.27
C PHE A 119 -25.57 4.96 -1.49
N PHE A 120 -25.30 5.52 -2.67
CA PHE A 120 -25.13 4.73 -3.90
C PHE A 120 -23.89 3.82 -3.82
N PHE A 121 -22.78 4.32 -3.27
CA PHE A 121 -21.60 3.50 -3.07
C PHE A 121 -21.90 2.35 -2.11
N ASN A 122 -22.42 2.67 -0.91
CA ASN A 122 -22.65 1.70 0.16
C ASN A 122 -23.67 0.61 -0.20
N ASN A 123 -24.72 0.97 -0.94
CA ASN A 123 -25.83 0.05 -1.20
C ASN A 123 -25.78 -0.59 -2.60
N VAL A 124 -24.98 -0.06 -3.54
CA VAL A 124 -24.97 -0.53 -4.94
C VAL A 124 -23.57 -0.92 -5.41
N LEU A 125 -22.59 -0.02 -5.34
CA LEU A 125 -21.23 -0.30 -5.84
C LEU A 125 -20.48 -1.29 -4.94
N ASP A 126 -20.47 -1.05 -3.62
CA ASP A 126 -19.75 -1.85 -2.64
C ASP A 126 -20.19 -3.33 -2.68
N PRO A 127 -21.50 -3.67 -2.65
CA PRO A 127 -21.93 -5.07 -2.73
C PRO A 127 -21.63 -5.72 -4.08
N LEU A 128 -21.72 -4.99 -5.20
CA LEU A 128 -21.53 -5.55 -6.53
C LEU A 128 -20.04 -5.77 -6.85
N PHE A 129 -19.21 -4.79 -6.52
CA PHE A 129 -17.77 -4.80 -6.78
C PHE A 129 -17.04 -5.74 -5.82
N ASN A 130 -17.31 -5.63 -4.51
CA ASN A 130 -16.59 -6.41 -3.49
C ASN A 130 -16.97 -7.88 -3.49
N ARG A 131 -18.21 -8.24 -3.85
CA ARG A 131 -18.64 -9.66 -3.87
C ARG A 131 -18.19 -10.41 -5.12
N ARG A 132 -17.83 -9.73 -6.21
CA ARG A 132 -17.47 -10.37 -7.49
C ARG A 132 -16.03 -10.11 -7.91
N VAL A 133 -15.64 -8.86 -8.10
CA VAL A 133 -14.37 -8.50 -8.74
C VAL A 133 -13.24 -8.33 -7.71
N GLY A 134 -13.56 -7.75 -6.55
CA GLY A 134 -12.59 -7.53 -5.46
C GLY A 134 -12.49 -8.70 -4.47
N ARG A 135 -13.34 -9.72 -4.58
CA ARG A 135 -13.49 -10.76 -3.54
C ARG A 135 -12.17 -11.47 -3.22
N THR A 136 -11.46 -11.94 -4.25
CA THR A 136 -10.22 -12.70 -4.08
C THR A 136 -9.10 -11.83 -3.52
N ALA A 137 -9.01 -10.56 -3.94
CA ALA A 137 -8.08 -9.59 -3.37
C ALA A 137 -8.41 -9.32 -1.89
N HIS A 138 -9.67 -9.12 -1.55
CA HIS A 138 -10.11 -8.90 -0.16
C HIS A 138 -9.85 -10.11 0.74
N GLU A 139 -10.13 -11.32 0.27
CA GLU A 139 -9.79 -12.55 0.99
C GLU A 139 -8.28 -12.65 1.25
N ASP A 140 -7.46 -12.27 0.27
CA ASP A 140 -6.01 -12.28 0.41
C ASP A 140 -5.47 -11.18 1.33
N MET A 141 -6.04 -9.98 1.25
CA MET A 141 -5.70 -8.88 2.16
C MET A 141 -6.07 -9.20 3.60
N ARG A 142 -7.18 -9.92 3.86
CA ARG A 142 -7.49 -10.42 5.22
C ARG A 142 -6.45 -11.41 5.72
N ARG A 143 -6.02 -12.35 4.87
CA ARG A 143 -4.92 -13.28 5.22
C ARG A 143 -3.63 -12.53 5.53
N MET A 144 -3.30 -11.53 4.70
CA MET A 144 -2.15 -10.65 4.91
C MET A 144 -2.24 -9.88 6.24
N GLU A 145 -3.38 -9.25 6.54
CA GLU A 145 -3.56 -8.52 7.80
C GLU A 145 -3.45 -9.43 9.01
N SER A 146 -4.02 -10.64 8.97
CA SER A 146 -3.87 -11.62 10.06
C SER A 146 -2.40 -11.97 10.26
N LEU A 147 -1.71 -12.37 9.20
CA LEU A 147 -0.29 -12.75 9.24
C LEU A 147 0.59 -11.61 9.79
N VAL A 148 0.34 -10.37 9.38
CA VAL A 148 1.09 -9.21 9.87
C VAL A 148 0.77 -8.93 11.33
N ARG A 149 -0.51 -8.98 11.73
CA ARG A 149 -0.94 -8.79 13.13
C ARG A 149 -0.35 -9.82 14.08
N ASP A 150 -0.24 -11.07 13.63
CA ASP A 150 0.28 -12.21 14.41
C ASP A 150 1.82 -12.20 14.49
N SER A 151 2.51 -11.33 13.76
CA SER A 151 3.97 -11.17 13.80
C SER A 151 4.45 -10.38 15.03
N ASP A 152 5.74 -10.50 15.36
CA ASP A 152 6.38 -9.73 16.43
C ASP A 152 6.90 -8.36 15.97
N LEU A 153 6.62 -7.97 14.73
CA LEU A 153 7.11 -6.73 14.12
C LEU A 153 6.43 -5.49 14.69
N ASP A 154 7.08 -4.35 14.50
CA ASP A 154 6.51 -3.02 14.72
C ASP A 154 5.77 -2.59 13.46
N TRP A 155 4.66 -3.27 13.20
CA TRP A 155 3.90 -3.12 11.97
C TRP A 155 2.89 -1.96 12.04
N THR A 156 2.59 -1.34 10.90
CA THR A 156 1.44 -0.46 10.73
C THR A 156 0.72 -0.87 9.45
N ILE A 157 -0.57 -1.21 9.57
CA ILE A 157 -1.41 -1.57 8.42
C ILE A 157 -2.16 -0.31 7.97
N VAL A 158 -1.87 0.18 6.76
CA VAL A 158 -2.45 1.41 6.24
C VAL A 158 -3.62 1.09 5.33
N ARG A 159 -4.81 1.60 5.67
CA ARG A 159 -6.08 1.31 5.02
C ARG A 159 -6.59 2.54 4.27
N PRO A 160 -6.18 2.76 3.00
CA PRO A 160 -6.76 3.80 2.16
C PRO A 160 -8.21 3.46 1.74
N SER A 161 -8.93 4.48 1.31
CA SER A 161 -10.20 4.36 0.58
C SER A 161 -9.95 4.29 -0.93
N GLY A 162 -10.86 4.78 -1.77
CA GLY A 162 -10.71 4.79 -3.22
C GLY A 162 -9.49 5.58 -3.67
N LEU A 163 -8.52 4.88 -4.29
CA LEU A 163 -7.26 5.50 -4.70
C LEU A 163 -7.38 6.31 -5.99
N PHE A 164 -6.89 7.54 -5.97
CA PHE A 164 -6.79 8.39 -7.17
C PHE A 164 -5.43 9.07 -7.27
N ASP A 165 -5.08 9.54 -8.47
CA ASP A 165 -3.81 10.23 -8.70
C ASP A 165 -3.94 11.73 -8.43
N HIS A 166 -2.95 12.26 -7.72
CA HIS A 166 -2.76 13.68 -7.48
C HIS A 166 -1.24 13.97 -7.56
N PRO A 167 -0.81 15.13 -8.11
CA PRO A 167 0.61 15.40 -8.35
C PRO A 167 1.47 15.52 -7.08
N ALA A 168 0.89 15.96 -5.96
CA ALA A 168 1.60 16.17 -4.70
C ALA A 168 0.71 15.82 -3.50
N ALA A 169 1.30 15.66 -2.32
CA ALA A 169 0.55 15.50 -1.09
C ALA A 169 -0.26 16.78 -0.79
N THR A 170 -1.46 16.60 -0.25
CA THR A 170 -2.44 17.63 0.12
C THR A 170 -2.78 17.51 1.61
N ARG A 171 -3.79 18.23 2.11
CA ARG A 171 -4.33 17.93 3.45
C ARG A 171 -5.11 16.63 3.44
N TYR A 172 -4.60 15.68 4.20
CA TYR A 172 -5.22 14.39 4.49
C TYR A 172 -5.40 14.19 5.99
N GLN A 173 -6.25 13.25 6.37
CA GLN A 173 -6.47 12.84 7.74
C GLN A 173 -6.05 11.37 7.92
N VAL A 174 -5.45 11.09 9.07
CA VAL A 174 -5.17 9.74 9.54
C VAL A 174 -5.92 9.46 10.83
N THR A 175 -6.46 8.27 10.97
CA THR A 175 -7.20 7.82 12.17
C THR A 175 -6.94 6.35 12.42
N GLU A 176 -7.11 5.90 13.66
CA GLU A 176 -7.00 4.48 13.96
C GLU A 176 -8.20 3.71 13.39
N ASN A 177 -7.93 2.59 12.73
CA ASN A 177 -8.88 1.64 12.13
C ASN A 177 -9.73 2.18 10.97
N VAL A 178 -10.50 3.27 11.17
CA VAL A 178 -11.55 3.73 10.26
C VAL A 178 -11.59 5.25 10.17
N ALA A 179 -11.68 5.75 8.95
CA ALA A 179 -11.90 7.16 8.64
C ALA A 179 -13.17 7.32 7.79
N ASP A 180 -13.92 8.39 8.03
CA ASP A 180 -15.09 8.75 7.22
C ASP A 180 -14.66 9.45 5.93
N GLY A 181 -14.51 8.67 4.86
CA GLY A 181 -14.16 9.22 3.55
C GLY A 181 -14.04 8.16 2.47
N LEU A 182 -14.40 8.54 1.24
CA LEU A 182 -14.45 7.65 0.09
C LEU A 182 -13.15 7.61 -0.71
N PHE A 183 -12.27 8.60 -0.59
CA PHE A 183 -11.10 8.75 -1.47
C PHE A 183 -9.81 9.05 -0.72
N THR A 184 -8.72 8.53 -1.28
CA THR A 184 -7.35 8.77 -0.82
C THR A 184 -6.46 9.02 -2.04
N ALA A 185 -5.84 10.18 -2.12
CA ALA A 185 -4.84 10.47 -3.14
C ALA A 185 -3.63 9.56 -2.90
N ARG A 186 -3.05 9.00 -3.96
CA ARG A 186 -1.84 8.16 -3.83
C ARG A 186 -0.65 8.92 -3.26
N ALA A 187 -0.58 10.23 -3.51
CA ALA A 187 0.43 11.10 -2.92
C ALA A 187 0.23 11.28 -1.41
N ASP A 188 -1.01 11.38 -0.93
CA ASP A 188 -1.34 11.46 0.51
C ASP A 188 -1.11 10.13 1.22
N LEU A 189 -1.49 9.02 0.59
CA LEU A 189 -1.17 7.69 1.10
C LEU A 189 0.34 7.51 1.26
N ALA A 190 1.11 7.86 0.23
CA ALA A 190 2.57 7.80 0.30
C ALA A 190 3.13 8.69 1.43
N ALA A 191 2.64 9.93 1.56
CA ALA A 191 3.07 10.84 2.62
C ALA A 191 2.79 10.26 4.00
N SER A 192 1.60 9.69 4.21
CA SER A 192 1.23 9.05 5.48
C SER A 192 2.12 7.85 5.79
N MET A 193 2.45 7.02 4.80
CA MET A 193 3.32 5.84 4.98
C MET A 193 4.77 6.23 5.28
N VAL A 194 5.31 7.25 4.59
CA VAL A 194 6.67 7.75 4.85
C VAL A 194 6.75 8.35 6.25
N ALA A 195 5.73 9.08 6.70
CA ALA A 195 5.68 9.60 8.06
C ALA A 195 5.75 8.49 9.13
N GLN A 196 5.14 7.33 8.84
CA GLN A 196 5.19 6.17 9.75
C GLN A 196 6.60 5.56 9.91
N LEU A 197 7.60 5.94 9.12
CA LEU A 197 8.98 5.51 9.35
C LEU A 197 9.56 6.05 10.66
N THR A 198 9.07 7.20 11.13
CA THR A 198 9.54 7.86 12.36
C THR A 198 8.42 8.14 13.37
N ASP A 199 7.16 8.04 12.95
CA ASP A 199 5.99 8.19 13.80
C ASP A 199 5.51 6.84 14.33
N ASP A 200 5.56 6.69 15.66
CA ASP A 200 5.22 5.45 16.34
C ASP A 200 3.76 5.35 16.81
N ARG A 201 2.94 6.39 16.57
CA ARG A 201 1.54 6.44 17.04
C ARG A 201 0.69 5.25 16.60
N PHE A 202 1.00 4.67 15.43
CA PHE A 202 0.27 3.53 14.87
C PHE A 202 1.10 2.24 14.82
N VAL A 203 2.15 2.13 15.65
CA VAL A 203 2.87 0.86 15.82
C VAL A 203 1.92 -0.18 16.41
N ARG A 204 1.86 -1.34 15.76
CA ARG A 204 0.93 -2.45 15.97
C ARG A 204 -0.55 -2.04 15.89
N ARG A 205 -0.86 -1.07 15.02
CA ARG A 205 -2.23 -0.60 14.77
C ARG A 205 -2.54 -0.53 13.27
N ALA A 206 -3.81 -0.65 12.94
CA ALA A 206 -4.29 -0.28 11.63
C ALA A 206 -4.63 1.21 11.60
N MET A 207 -4.30 1.88 10.50
CA MET A 207 -4.49 3.31 10.31
C MET A 207 -5.28 3.54 9.01
N ALA A 208 -6.42 4.21 9.09
CA ALA A 208 -7.15 4.68 7.93
C ALA A 208 -6.61 6.03 7.45
N VAL A 209 -6.60 6.24 6.13
CA VAL A 209 -6.08 7.47 5.50
C VAL A 209 -7.07 7.98 4.47
N ILE A 210 -7.49 9.23 4.60
CA ILE A 210 -8.43 9.89 3.67
C ILE A 210 -7.91 11.25 3.23
N THR A 211 -8.16 11.60 1.97
CA THR A 211 -7.88 12.97 1.48
C THR A 211 -9.05 13.88 1.82
N THR A 212 -8.75 15.04 2.41
CA THR A 212 -9.78 16.00 2.86
C THR A 212 -9.87 17.23 1.98
N GLU A 213 -8.78 17.58 1.29
CA GLU A 213 -8.68 18.81 0.51
C GLU A 213 -9.27 18.71 -0.89
N VAL A 214 -9.01 17.59 -1.57
CA VAL A 214 -9.40 17.38 -2.95
C VAL A 214 -10.26 16.12 -3.07
N ARG A 215 -11.34 16.23 -3.84
CA ARG A 215 -12.23 15.10 -4.14
C ARG A 215 -12.27 14.87 -5.66
N PRO A 216 -11.95 13.66 -6.14
CA PRO A 216 -12.10 13.36 -7.55
C PRO A 216 -13.57 13.32 -7.93
N SER A 217 -13.89 13.70 -9.16
CA SER A 217 -15.21 13.39 -9.74
C SER A 217 -15.32 11.90 -9.99
N ILE A 218 -16.34 11.23 -9.43
CA ILE A 218 -16.60 9.79 -9.62
C ILE A 218 -16.70 9.45 -11.11
N ALA A 219 -17.37 10.30 -11.90
CA ALA A 219 -17.48 10.13 -13.34
C ALA A 219 -16.11 10.21 -14.05
N GLY A 220 -15.25 11.13 -13.61
CA GLY A 220 -13.89 11.26 -14.14
C GLY A 220 -12.98 10.07 -13.81
N LEU A 221 -13.19 9.45 -12.65
CA LEU A 221 -12.42 8.30 -12.18
C LEU A 221 -12.78 7.03 -12.98
N ILE A 222 -14.09 6.77 -13.17
CA ILE A 222 -14.60 5.67 -14.00
C ILE A 222 -14.15 5.83 -15.45
N TRP A 223 -14.22 7.04 -16.01
CA TRP A 223 -13.81 7.30 -17.39
C TRP A 223 -12.32 7.06 -17.60
N ARG A 224 -11.45 7.50 -16.67
CA ARG A 224 -10.01 7.25 -16.75
C ARG A 224 -9.67 5.77 -16.65
N GLU A 225 -10.28 5.00 -15.75
CA GLU A 225 -10.05 3.55 -15.68
C GLU A 225 -10.49 2.82 -16.96
N ALA A 226 -11.63 3.21 -17.54
CA ALA A 226 -12.13 2.65 -18.79
C ALA A 226 -11.22 2.96 -19.99
N VAL A 227 -10.63 4.16 -20.04
CA VAL A 227 -9.70 4.57 -21.09
C VAL A 227 -8.32 3.91 -20.89
N MET A 228 -7.84 3.79 -19.66
CA MET A 228 -6.52 3.22 -19.34
C MET A 228 -6.48 1.69 -19.51
N ARG A 229 -7.60 0.96 -19.35
CA ARG A 229 -7.68 -0.49 -19.69
C ARG A 229 -7.56 -0.79 -21.18
N LYS A 230 -7.64 0.22 -22.06
CA LYS A 230 -7.54 0.07 -23.52
C LYS A 230 -6.14 0.36 -24.09
N LYS A 231 -5.16 0.70 -23.26
CA LYS A 231 -3.74 0.84 -23.65
C LYS A 231 -2.91 -0.26 -23.01
#